data_AF-A0A6V8KBW4-F1
#
_entry.id   AF-A0A6V8KBW4-F1
#
_cell.length_a   1.000
_cell.length_b   1.000
_cell.length_c   1.000
_cell.angle_alpha   90.00
_cell.angle_beta   90.00
_cell.angle_gamma   90.00
#
_symmetry.space_group_name_H-M   'P 1'
#
loop_
_entity.id
_entity.type
_entity.pdbx_description
1 polymer ?
#
loop_
_entity_poly.entity_id
_entity_poly.type
_entity_poly.pdbx_seq_one_letter_code
_entity_poly.pdbx_strand_id
1 'polypeptide(L)'
;MTVVHLDVPAAAIAVQQRGGLSKLGRSIFGDRPTALGDERFDSQWRVSAKDPATVRGFIGPMLAEEHIAGRVPSWSIEGNELITYQNGRLTDPAVIPALVAPLVRVASLLGR
;
A
#
# COMPACT_ATOMS: atom_id res chain seq x y z
N MET A 1 -4.19 5.40 12.26
CA MET A 1 -3.67 5.76 10.93
C MET A 1 -2.19 5.96 11.11
N THR A 2 -1.37 5.38 10.24
CA THR A 2 0.07 5.63 10.21
C THR A 2 0.40 6.29 8.88
N VAL A 3 1.23 7.33 8.93
CA VAL A 3 1.70 8.08 7.77
C VAL A 3 3.21 8.09 7.77
N VAL A 4 3.81 7.80 6.61
CA VAL A 4 5.23 7.97 6.33
C VAL A 4 5.33 8.99 5.19
N HIS A 5 6.09 10.06 5.40
CA HIS A 5 6.35 11.03 4.34
C HIS A 5 7.42 10.50 3.39
N LEU A 6 7.12 10.54 2.10
CA LEU A 6 8.04 10.26 1.02
C LEU A 6 8.83 11.52 0.68
N ASP A 7 10.08 11.37 0.24
CA ASP A 7 10.94 12.50 -0.12
C ASP A 7 10.41 13.28 -1.33
N VAL A 8 9.68 12.61 -2.22
CA VAL A 8 9.14 13.18 -3.46
C VAL A 8 7.67 12.78 -3.61
N PRO A 9 6.80 13.66 -4.12
CA PRO A 9 5.43 13.28 -4.46
C PRO A 9 5.38 12.16 -5.50
N ALA A 10 4.43 11.25 -5.32
CA ALA A 10 4.21 10.11 -6.20
C ALA A 10 2.77 10.08 -6.73
N ALA A 11 2.56 9.29 -7.78
CA ALA A 11 1.22 9.08 -8.33
C ALA A 11 0.31 8.43 -7.27
N ALA A 12 -0.98 8.80 -7.30
CA ALA A 12 -1.95 8.21 -6.40
C ALA A 12 -2.13 6.71 -6.72
N ILE A 13 -1.79 5.87 -5.75
CA ILE A 13 -1.82 4.41 -5.84
C ILE A 13 -2.40 3.87 -4.55
N ALA A 14 -3.24 2.85 -4.62
CA ALA A 14 -3.70 2.08 -3.47
C ALA A 14 -3.51 0.58 -3.71
N VAL A 15 -2.97 -0.10 -2.70
CA VAL A 15 -2.85 -1.56 -2.66
C VAL A 15 -3.70 -2.08 -1.51
N GLN A 16 -4.67 -2.93 -1.86
CA GLN A 16 -5.66 -3.42 -0.92
C GLN A 16 -5.78 -4.93 -1.00
N GLN A 17 -5.93 -5.57 0.16
CA GLN A 17 -6.26 -6.98 0.19
C GLN A 17 -7.69 -7.18 -0.35
N ARG A 18 -7.87 -8.15 -1.23
CA ARG A 18 -9.19 -8.52 -1.76
C ARG A 18 -10.07 -9.06 -0.63
N GLY A 19 -11.35 -8.70 -0.65
CA GLY A 19 -12.32 -9.11 0.36
C GLY A 19 -12.26 -8.34 1.69
N GLY A 20 -11.27 -7.44 1.88
CA GLY A 20 -11.18 -6.59 3.06
C GLY A 20 -12.02 -5.31 2.95
N LEU A 21 -12.67 -4.90 4.05
CA LEU A 21 -13.31 -3.59 4.18
C LEU A 21 -12.25 -2.50 4.45
N SER A 22 -11.38 -2.22 3.47
CA SER A 22 -10.36 -1.18 3.61
C SER A 22 -10.96 0.21 3.46
N LYS A 23 -10.57 1.14 4.32
CA LYS A 23 -10.90 2.58 4.20
C LYS A 23 -9.96 3.32 3.24
N LEU A 24 -8.83 2.70 2.88
CA LEU A 24 -7.84 3.27 1.96
C LEU A 24 -8.45 3.42 0.55
N GLY A 25 -8.10 4.45 -0.21
CA GLY A 25 -8.46 4.55 -1.63
C GLY A 25 -9.91 4.94 -1.97
N ARG A 26 -10.76 5.31 -0.99
CA ARG A 26 -12.14 5.81 -1.28
C ARG A 26 -12.16 7.19 -1.96
N SER A 27 -11.04 7.90 -1.98
CA SER A 27 -10.86 9.14 -2.74
C SER A 27 -10.46 8.87 -4.20
N ILE A 28 -9.90 7.68 -4.49
CA ILE A 28 -9.42 7.26 -5.81
C ILE A 28 -10.53 6.48 -6.56
N PHE A 29 -11.74 7.06 -6.61
CA PHE A 29 -12.95 6.42 -7.15
C PHE A 29 -12.99 6.33 -8.68
N GLY A 30 -11.93 6.74 -9.38
CA GLY A 30 -11.84 6.69 -10.85
C GLY A 30 -11.22 5.40 -11.41
N ASP A 31 -10.76 4.47 -10.56
CA ASP A 31 -9.73 3.51 -10.95
C ASP A 31 -10.23 2.22 -11.58
N ARG A 32 -9.64 1.91 -12.74
CA ARG A 32 -9.62 0.57 -13.30
C ARG A 32 -8.71 -0.31 -12.43
N PRO A 33 -9.18 -1.46 -11.93
CA PRO A 33 -8.30 -2.42 -11.28
C PRO A 33 -7.13 -2.74 -12.22
N THR A 34 -5.91 -2.57 -11.72
CA THR A 34 -4.70 -2.84 -12.49
C THR A 34 -4.08 -4.13 -11.98
N ALA A 35 -3.90 -5.10 -12.89
CA ALA A 35 -3.15 -6.30 -12.59
C ALA A 35 -1.65 -5.99 -12.60
N LEU A 36 -0.93 -6.45 -11.57
CA LEU A 36 0.52 -6.33 -11.53
C LEU A 36 1.17 -7.26 -12.57
N GLY A 37 0.54 -8.42 -12.81
CA GLY A 37 1.02 -9.49 -13.68
C GLY A 37 1.67 -10.65 -12.95
N ASP A 38 1.63 -10.67 -11.60
CA ASP A 38 1.98 -11.84 -10.78
C ASP A 38 0.69 -12.44 -10.22
N GLU A 39 0.36 -13.66 -10.63
CA GLU A 39 -0.88 -14.34 -10.27
C GLU A 39 -1.04 -14.59 -8.75
N ARG A 40 0.07 -14.85 -8.04
CA ARG A 40 0.04 -15.04 -6.58
C ARG A 40 -0.30 -13.74 -5.86
N PHE A 41 0.20 -12.62 -6.39
CA PHE A 41 -0.14 -11.29 -5.89
C PHE A 41 -1.58 -10.91 -6.28
N ASP A 42 -1.91 -10.99 -7.57
CA ASP A 42 -3.15 -10.49 -8.16
C ASP A 42 -4.39 -11.29 -7.68
N SER A 43 -4.21 -12.53 -7.21
CA SER A 43 -5.27 -13.33 -6.60
C SER A 43 -5.68 -12.85 -5.19
N GLN A 44 -4.76 -12.20 -4.46
CA GLN A 44 -4.96 -11.79 -3.07
C GLN A 44 -5.08 -10.27 -2.91
N TRP A 45 -4.47 -9.51 -3.82
CA TRP A 45 -4.35 -8.06 -3.74
C TRP A 45 -4.99 -7.40 -4.96
N ARG A 46 -5.44 -6.18 -4.76
CA ARG A 46 -5.96 -5.29 -5.80
C ARG A 46 -5.14 -4.01 -5.78
N VAL A 47 -4.68 -3.59 -6.95
CA VAL A 47 -4.08 -2.28 -7.15
C VAL A 47 -5.08 -1.37 -7.86
N SER A 48 -5.21 -0.17 -7.31
CA SER A 48 -5.96 0.94 -7.90
C SER A 48 -4.96 2.08 -8.12
N ALA A 49 -4.87 2.58 -9.35
CA ALA A 49 -4.11 3.77 -9.67
C ALA A 49 -4.79 4.54 -10.79
N LYS A 50 -4.62 5.87 -10.79
CA LYS A 50 -5.16 6.76 -11.83
C LYS A 50 -4.58 6.43 -13.21
N ASP A 51 -3.30 6.06 -13.25
CA ASP A 51 -2.62 5.60 -14.45
C ASP A 51 -2.03 4.18 -14.23
N PRO A 52 -2.65 3.14 -14.79
CA PRO A 52 -2.16 1.76 -14.70
C PRO A 52 -0.70 1.57 -15.16
N ALA A 53 -0.20 2.39 -16.09
CA ALA A 53 1.16 2.27 -16.60
C ALA A 53 2.21 2.57 -15.52
N THR A 54 1.87 3.40 -14.54
CA THR A 54 2.79 3.80 -13.45
C THR A 54 2.95 2.71 -12.39
N VAL A 55 1.97 1.81 -12.25
CA VAL A 55 1.93 0.82 -11.15
C VAL A 55 3.17 -0.06 -11.10
N ARG A 56 3.66 -0.54 -12.26
CA ARG A 56 4.84 -1.40 -12.33
C ARG A 56 6.14 -0.68 -11.97
N GLY A 57 6.17 0.65 -12.10
CA GLY A 57 7.29 1.47 -11.63
C GLY A 57 7.36 1.53 -10.11
N PHE A 58 6.22 1.57 -9.43
CA PHE A 58 6.15 1.67 -7.97
C PHE A 58 6.19 0.31 -7.26
N ILE A 59 5.49 -0.69 -7.80
CA ILE A 59 5.36 -2.02 -7.20
C ILE A 59 6.30 -2.99 -7.93
N GLY A 60 7.55 -3.01 -7.50
CA GLY A 60 8.54 -3.98 -7.98
C GLY A 60 8.35 -5.38 -7.37
N PRO A 61 9.08 -6.40 -7.88
CA PRO A 61 8.98 -7.78 -7.42
C PRO A 61 9.19 -7.95 -5.91
N MET A 62 10.14 -7.20 -5.32
CA MET A 62 10.39 -7.28 -3.87
C MET A 62 9.20 -6.82 -3.04
N LEU A 63 8.53 -5.74 -3.44
CA LEU A 63 7.35 -5.26 -2.74
C LEU A 63 6.16 -6.22 -2.92
N ALA A 64 6.03 -6.82 -4.10
CA ALA A 64 5.03 -7.86 -4.34
C ALA A 64 5.24 -9.09 -3.43
N GLU A 65 6.48 -9.57 -3.27
CA GLU A 65 6.80 -10.69 -2.38
C GLU A 65 6.53 -10.38 -0.89
N GLU A 66 6.75 -9.13 -0.44
CA GLU A 66 6.36 -8.73 0.93
C GLU A 66 4.84 -8.83 1.16
N HIS A 67 4.04 -8.50 0.14
CA HIS A 67 2.58 -8.62 0.19
C HIS A 67 2.14 -10.08 0.18
N ILE A 68 2.73 -10.90 -0.70
CA ILE A 68 2.46 -12.35 -0.77
C ILE A 68 2.80 -13.02 0.57
N ALA A 69 3.87 -12.58 1.23
CA ALA A 69 4.27 -13.09 2.52
C ALA A 69 3.51 -12.49 3.73
N GLY A 70 2.57 -11.56 3.50
CA GLY A 70 1.79 -10.93 4.56
C GLY A 70 2.59 -10.04 5.51
N ARG A 71 3.75 -9.55 5.08
CA ARG A 71 4.67 -8.74 5.91
C ARG A 71 4.37 -7.24 5.88
N VAL A 72 3.60 -6.79 4.88
CA VAL A 72 3.20 -5.39 4.72
C VAL A 72 1.67 -5.27 4.69
N PRO A 73 1.12 -4.15 5.20
CA PRO A 73 -0.32 -3.95 5.24
C PRO A 73 -0.87 -3.49 3.88
N SER A 74 -2.18 -3.35 3.79
CA SER A 74 -2.77 -2.49 2.75
C SER A 74 -2.27 -1.05 2.94
N TRP A 75 -2.04 -0.32 1.85
CA TRP A 75 -1.55 1.06 1.89
C TRP A 75 -2.06 1.88 0.70
N SER A 76 -1.96 3.20 0.81
CA SER A 76 -2.18 4.12 -0.31
C SER A 76 -1.15 5.25 -0.30
N ILE A 77 -0.88 5.81 -1.46
CA ILE A 77 -0.07 7.02 -1.64
C ILE A 77 -0.99 8.14 -2.09
N GLU A 78 -0.90 9.28 -1.40
CA GLU A 78 -1.57 10.53 -1.77
C GLU A 78 -0.53 11.66 -1.71
N GLY A 79 -0.07 12.14 -2.88
CA GLY A 79 1.02 13.12 -2.94
C GLY A 79 2.33 12.55 -2.39
N ASN A 80 2.83 13.11 -1.29
CA ASN A 80 4.04 12.64 -0.60
C ASN A 80 3.71 11.81 0.66
N GLU A 81 2.47 11.39 0.85
CA GLU A 81 2.05 10.63 2.03
C GLU A 81 1.82 9.17 1.66
N LEU A 82 2.59 8.28 2.29
CA LEU A 82 2.31 6.85 2.31
C LEU A 82 1.49 6.53 3.57
N ILE A 83 0.29 6.01 3.38
CA ILE A 83 -0.73 5.90 4.43
C ILE A 83 -1.16 4.44 4.58
N THR A 84 -1.34 4.00 5.83
CA THR A 84 -2.08 2.77 6.15
C THR A 84 -3.10 2.99 7.27
N TYR A 85 -4.19 2.23 7.21
CA TYR A 85 -5.20 2.18 8.26
C TYR A 85 -5.22 0.80 8.89
N GLN A 86 -5.15 0.78 10.21
CA GLN A 86 -5.44 -0.40 11.02
C GLN A 86 -6.63 -0.09 11.93
N ASN A 87 -7.53 -1.07 12.07
CA ASN A 87 -8.66 -0.97 12.98
C ASN A 87 -8.22 -1.35 14.39
N GLY A 88 -8.79 -0.69 15.39
CA GLY A 88 -8.52 -0.97 16.79
C GLY A 88 -8.24 0.29 17.60
N ARG A 89 -7.94 0.09 18.89
CA ARG A 89 -7.52 1.15 19.81
C ARG A 89 -6.05 0.98 20.11
N LEU A 90 -5.32 2.10 20.13
CA LEU A 90 -3.95 2.13 20.63
C LEU A 90 -4.02 2.29 22.14
N THR A 91 -3.91 1.19 22.86
CA THR A 91 -3.95 1.17 24.34
C THR A 91 -2.56 1.11 24.95
N ASP A 92 -1.56 0.63 24.21
CA ASP A 92 -0.19 0.46 24.66
C ASP A 92 0.77 1.16 23.67
N PRO A 93 1.52 2.19 24.08
CA PRO A 93 2.52 2.85 23.23
C PRO A 93 3.63 1.93 22.73
N ALA A 94 3.93 0.82 23.43
CA ALA A 94 4.98 -0.12 23.04
C ALA A 94 4.68 -0.83 21.70
N VAL A 95 3.43 -0.80 21.24
CA VAL A 95 3.04 -1.39 19.95
C VAL A 95 3.34 -0.49 18.76
N ILE A 96 3.63 0.81 18.97
CA ILE A 96 3.82 1.78 17.88
C ILE A 96 4.92 1.35 16.90
N PRO A 97 6.11 0.88 17.32
CA PRO A 97 7.13 0.42 16.38
C PRO A 97 6.64 -0.70 15.46
N ALA A 98 5.85 -1.65 15.97
CA ALA A 98 5.28 -2.74 15.19
C ALA A 98 4.21 -2.27 14.18
N LEU A 99 3.54 -1.15 14.45
CA LEU A 99 2.57 -0.54 13.54
C LEU A 99 3.24 0.27 12.43
N VAL A 100 4.40 0.86 12.70
CA VAL A 100 5.12 1.75 11.79
C VAL A 100 6.10 0.99 10.90
N ALA A 101 6.82 0.01 11.45
CA ALA A 101 7.87 -0.71 10.72
C ALA A 101 7.41 -1.32 9.38
N PRO A 102 6.21 -1.94 9.28
CA PRO A 102 5.72 -2.45 7.99
C PRO A 102 5.51 -1.35 6.94
N LEU A 103 5.06 -0.16 7.33
CA LEU A 103 4.86 0.96 6.39
C LEU A 103 6.18 1.57 5.95
N VAL A 104 7.16 1.65 6.86
CA VAL A 104 8.53 2.05 6.52
C VAL A 104 9.16 1.05 5.55
N ARG A 105 8.90 -0.26 5.73
CA ARG A 105 9.32 -1.30 4.79
C ARG A 105 8.73 -1.08 3.41
N VAL A 106 7.45 -0.74 3.29
CA VAL A 106 6.84 -0.35 2.01
C VAL A 106 7.59 0.82 1.40
N ALA A 107 7.79 1.91 2.16
CA ALA A 107 8.52 3.09 1.67
C ALA A 107 9.92 2.75 1.13
N SER A 108 10.64 1.84 1.81
CA SER A 108 11.98 1.41 1.39
C SER A 108 12.01 0.57 0.12
N LEU A 109 10.88 -0.02 -0.28
CA LEU A 109 10.77 -0.91 -1.43
C LEU A 109 9.95 -0.31 -2.59
N LEU A 110 9.37 0.87 -2.41
CA LEU A 110 8.73 1.59 -3.49
C LEU A 110 9.78 1.91 -4.56
N GLY A 111 9.47 1.53 -5.79
CA GLY A 111 10.20 2.05 -6.94
C GLY A 111 9.92 3.55 -7.14
N ARG A 112 10.70 4.17 -8.01
CA ARG A 112 10.67 5.60 -8.31
C ARG A 112 10.31 5.82 -9.77
#